data_AF-A0A356Z9W1-F1
#
_entry.id   AF-A0A356Z9W1-F1
#
_cell.length_a   1.000
_cell.length_b   1.000
_cell.length_c   1.000
_cell.angle_alpha   90.00
_cell.angle_beta   90.00
_cell.angle_gamma   90.00
#
_symmetry.space_group_name_H-M   'P 1'
#
loop_
_entity.id
_entity.type
_entity.pdbx_description
1 polymer ?
#
loop_
_entity_poly.entity_id
_entity_poly.type
_entity_poly.pdbx_seq_one_letter_code
_entity_poly.pdbx_strand_id
1 'polypeptide(L)'
;LALGDCNFVLVSPLGACEFEPDVVVVEAAPENLMWLALASIYTTGERLNFSTSVVQATCVDSTVVPFKTGQPNAVLGCTGCREATDLELTENLLGIPFKFMTSVAENLEDIEDIIIHNRSKGAYERFKK
;
A
#
# COMPACT_ATOMS: atom_id res chain seq x y z
N LEU A 1 14.85 -2.37 15.04
CA LEU A 1 14.70 -1.48 16.21
C LEU A 1 15.45 -2.16 17.33
N ALA A 2 16.20 -1.43 18.15
CA ALA A 2 16.75 -2.01 19.37
C ALA A 2 15.60 -2.32 20.34
N LEU A 3 15.84 -3.29 21.21
CA LEU A 3 14.88 -3.64 22.26
C LEU A 3 14.67 -2.41 23.16
N GLY A 4 13.42 -1.99 23.34
CA GLY A 4 13.08 -0.81 24.14
C GLY A 4 12.98 0.52 23.36
N ASP A 5 13.26 0.54 22.05
CA ASP A 5 13.12 1.76 21.22
C ASP A 5 11.65 2.19 21.03
N CYS A 6 10.71 1.27 21.17
CA CYS A 6 9.29 1.51 20.95
C CYS A 6 8.51 1.02 22.16
N ASN A 7 7.83 1.93 22.85
CA ASN A 7 7.10 1.63 24.07
C ASN A 7 5.70 1.09 23.78
N PHE A 8 5.03 1.62 22.76
CA PHE A 8 3.66 1.30 22.40
C PHE A 8 3.45 1.46 20.89
N VAL A 9 2.47 0.73 20.34
CA VAL A 9 1.99 0.90 18.97
C VAL A 9 0.55 1.40 19.06
N LEU A 10 0.26 2.52 18.41
CA LEU A 10 -1.09 3.07 18.30
C LEU A 10 -1.67 2.68 16.94
N VAL A 11 -2.94 2.28 16.94
CA VAL A 11 -3.67 1.92 15.73
C VAL A 11 -5.02 2.62 15.78
N SER A 12 -5.37 3.30 14.69
CA SER A 12 -6.66 3.98 14.55
C SER A 12 -7.09 3.92 13.09
N PRO A 13 -8.40 3.81 12.80
CA PRO A 13 -8.92 4.13 11.48
C PRO A 13 -8.47 5.53 11.07
N LEU A 14 -8.01 5.69 9.83
CA LEU A 14 -7.40 6.95 9.36
C LEU A 14 -8.36 8.15 9.49
N GLY A 15 -9.65 7.95 9.17
CA GLY A 15 -10.67 9.00 9.27
C GLY A 15 -11.04 9.42 10.71
N ALA A 16 -10.61 8.67 11.72
CA ALA A 16 -10.82 8.96 13.14
C ALA A 16 -9.50 9.15 13.91
N CYS A 17 -8.37 9.25 13.19
CA CYS A 17 -7.06 9.34 13.79
C CYS A 17 -6.82 10.73 14.38
N GLU A 18 -6.62 10.81 15.69
CA GLU A 18 -6.37 12.07 16.42
C GLU A 18 -4.87 12.41 16.54
N PHE A 19 -4.01 11.65 15.89
CA PHE A 19 -2.56 11.84 15.86
C PHE A 19 -2.02 11.68 14.44
N GLU A 20 -0.81 12.18 14.20
CA GLU A 20 -0.11 11.95 12.93
C GLU A 20 0.48 10.53 12.94
N PRO A 21 0.01 9.60 12.09
CA PRO A 21 0.53 8.23 12.07
C PRO A 21 1.89 8.20 11.37
N ASP A 22 2.74 7.23 11.69
CA ASP A 22 3.99 7.04 10.95
C ASP A 22 3.75 6.32 9.60
N VAL A 23 2.81 5.38 9.59
CA VAL A 23 2.48 4.52 8.45
C VAL A 23 0.97 4.37 8.35
N VAL A 24 0.46 4.46 7.12
CA VAL A 24 -0.92 4.14 6.77
C VAL A 24 -0.92 2.78 6.08
N VAL A 25 -1.74 1.85 6.58
CA VAL A 25 -1.95 0.55 5.93
C VAL A 25 -3.25 0.60 5.16
N VAL A 26 -3.20 0.28 3.88
CA VAL A 26 -4.36 0.18 3.01
C VAL A 26 -4.58 -1.28 2.66
N GLU A 27 -5.79 -1.75 2.91
CA GLU A 27 -6.32 -3.05 2.48
C GLU A 27 -7.28 -2.82 1.33
N ALA A 28 -7.01 -3.43 0.18
CA ALA A 28 -7.85 -3.29 -1.01
C ALA A 28 -7.52 -4.35 -2.07
N ALA A 29 -8.34 -4.35 -3.13
CA ALA A 29 -8.03 -5.08 -4.35
C ALA A 29 -6.66 -4.68 -4.94
N PRO A 30 -5.90 -5.63 -5.52
CA PRO A 30 -4.56 -5.39 -6.06
C PRO A 30 -4.45 -4.19 -7.01
N GLU A 31 -5.49 -3.94 -7.81
CA GLU A 31 -5.49 -2.81 -8.75
C GLU A 31 -5.48 -1.46 -8.03
N ASN A 32 -6.27 -1.30 -6.96
CA ASN A 32 -6.31 -0.06 -6.19
C ASN A 32 -4.94 0.20 -5.51
N LEU A 33 -4.32 -0.85 -4.99
CA LEU A 33 -2.98 -0.78 -4.40
C LEU A 33 -1.92 -0.46 -5.46
N MET A 34 -2.06 -0.99 -6.68
CA MET A 34 -1.19 -0.65 -7.80
C MET A 34 -1.26 0.85 -8.13
N TRP A 35 -2.45 1.44 -8.15
CA TRP A 35 -2.61 2.88 -8.38
C TRP A 35 -2.03 3.72 -7.25
N LEU A 36 -2.22 3.32 -5.99
CA LEU A 36 -1.58 3.98 -4.84
C LEU A 36 -0.05 3.89 -4.91
N ALA A 37 0.49 2.73 -5.28
CA ALA A 37 1.92 2.54 -5.46
C ALA A 37 2.45 3.42 -6.60
N LEU A 38 1.76 3.49 -7.74
CA LEU A 38 2.13 4.39 -8.84
C LEU A 38 2.07 5.86 -8.41
N ALA A 39 1.00 6.27 -7.74
CA ALA A 39 0.84 7.63 -7.23
C ALA A 39 1.97 8.02 -6.27
N SER A 40 2.49 7.08 -5.47
CA SER A 40 3.60 7.35 -4.54
C SER A 40 4.93 7.70 -5.22
N ILE A 41 5.10 7.33 -6.50
CA ILE A 41 6.30 7.58 -7.30
C ILE A 41 6.01 8.42 -8.55
N TYR A 42 4.79 8.94 -8.72
CA TYR A 42 4.36 9.55 -9.99
C TYR A 42 5.24 10.72 -10.41
N THR A 43 5.63 11.57 -9.46
CA THR A 43 6.48 12.73 -9.70
C THR A 43 7.97 12.40 -9.71
N THR A 44 8.40 11.32 -9.06
CA THR A 44 9.82 10.95 -8.94
C THR A 44 10.28 9.95 -10.01
N GLY A 45 9.37 9.12 -10.51
CA GLY A 45 9.67 8.02 -11.44
C GLY A 45 10.55 6.92 -10.85
N GLU A 46 10.71 6.89 -9.53
CA GLU A 46 11.59 5.93 -8.85
C GLU A 46 11.05 4.50 -8.91
N ARG A 47 11.97 3.52 -8.77
CA ARG A 47 11.57 2.12 -8.70
C ARG A 47 11.25 1.72 -7.27
N LEU A 48 10.03 1.25 -7.03
CA LEU A 48 9.64 0.62 -5.77
C LEU A 48 10.29 -0.75 -5.60
N ASN A 49 10.80 -1.02 -4.40
CA ASN A 49 11.37 -2.30 -4.01
C ASN A 49 10.55 -2.88 -2.87
N PHE A 50 9.72 -3.88 -3.18
CA PHE A 50 8.92 -4.57 -2.17
C PHE A 50 9.67 -5.78 -1.62
N SER A 51 9.59 -5.96 -0.30
CA SER A 51 10.23 -7.06 0.43
C SER A 51 9.21 -7.76 1.30
N THR A 52 9.14 -9.08 1.22
CA THR A 52 8.20 -9.90 1.98
C THR A 52 8.79 -11.27 2.32
N SER A 53 8.51 -11.78 3.52
CA SER A 53 8.80 -13.17 3.88
C SER A 53 7.65 -14.12 3.57
N VAL A 54 6.50 -13.62 3.09
CA VAL A 54 5.28 -14.35 2.67
C VAL A 54 4.58 -15.15 3.78
N VAL A 55 5.29 -15.62 4.80
CA VAL A 55 4.78 -16.39 5.93
C VAL A 55 4.99 -15.59 7.21
N GLN A 56 3.91 -15.40 7.97
CA GLN A 56 3.89 -14.61 9.22
C GLN A 56 4.49 -13.20 9.07
N ALA A 57 4.31 -12.62 7.88
CA ALA A 57 5.04 -11.43 7.45
C ALA A 57 4.17 -10.17 7.44
N THR A 58 2.86 -10.27 7.19
CA THR A 58 2.01 -9.11 6.87
C THR A 58 2.11 -7.97 7.86
N CYS A 59 2.06 -8.25 9.17
CA CYS A 59 2.22 -7.19 10.17
C CYS A 59 3.56 -6.47 10.06
N VAL A 60 4.66 -7.18 9.81
CA VAL A 60 5.99 -6.60 9.62
C VAL A 60 6.09 -5.89 8.27
N ASP A 61 5.60 -6.51 7.20
CA ASP A 61 5.72 -6.03 5.83
C ASP A 61 4.89 -4.77 5.58
N SER A 62 3.68 -4.66 6.15
CA SER A 62 2.82 -3.49 5.95
C SER A 62 3.06 -2.37 6.97
N THR A 63 3.77 -2.63 8.09
CA THR A 63 4.03 -1.60 9.12
C THR A 63 5.51 -1.33 9.33
N VAL A 64 6.27 -2.31 9.81
CA VAL A 64 7.67 -2.15 10.23
C VAL A 64 8.59 -1.86 9.05
N VAL A 65 8.41 -2.55 7.92
CA VAL A 65 9.23 -2.29 6.73
C VAL A 65 9.05 -0.84 6.25
N PRO A 66 7.82 -0.34 5.97
CA PRO A 66 7.60 1.06 5.61
C PRO A 66 8.11 2.06 6.65
N PHE A 67 7.90 1.76 7.94
CA PHE A 67 8.37 2.61 9.03
C PHE A 67 9.91 2.75 9.01
N LYS A 68 10.64 1.65 8.81
CA LYS A 68 12.11 1.65 8.87
C LYS A 68 12.77 2.12 7.59
N THR A 69 12.21 1.80 6.43
CA THR A 69 12.78 2.19 5.13
C THR A 69 12.33 3.59 4.72
N GLY A 70 11.21 4.07 5.26
CA GLY A 70 10.57 5.29 4.82
C GLY A 70 10.09 5.22 3.37
N GLN A 71 9.80 4.01 2.88
CA GLN A 71 9.34 3.71 1.53
C GLN A 71 8.09 2.79 1.57
N PRO A 72 7.18 2.86 0.59
CA PRO A 72 6.02 1.97 0.52
C PRO A 72 6.44 0.49 0.40
N ASN A 73 5.65 -0.41 1.01
CA ASN A 73 5.87 -1.85 0.90
C ASN A 73 4.55 -2.61 0.74
N ALA A 74 4.47 -3.43 -0.32
CA ALA A 74 3.30 -4.25 -0.62
C ALA A 74 3.44 -5.67 -0.07
N VAL A 75 2.34 -6.28 0.34
CA VAL A 75 2.29 -7.66 0.81
C VAL A 75 1.01 -8.36 0.34
N LEU A 76 1.15 -9.65 0.03
CA LEU A 76 0.07 -10.48 -0.52
C LEU A 76 -0.89 -11.05 0.53
N GLY A 77 -0.80 -10.62 1.80
CA GLY A 77 -1.45 -11.31 2.92
C GLY A 77 -0.79 -12.66 3.23
N CYS A 78 -0.05 -12.73 4.33
CA CYS A 78 0.63 -13.95 4.76
C CYS A 78 -0.39 -14.98 5.25
N THR A 79 0.03 -16.25 5.33
CA THR A 79 -0.84 -17.36 5.77
C THR A 79 -1.54 -17.07 7.10
N GLY A 80 -0.81 -16.58 8.10
CA GLY A 80 -1.37 -16.23 9.40
C GLY A 80 -2.35 -15.05 9.35
N CYS A 81 -2.12 -14.06 8.49
CA CYS A 81 -3.06 -12.95 8.31
C CYS A 81 -4.36 -13.45 7.68
N ARG A 82 -4.26 -14.21 6.60
CA ARG A 82 -5.42 -14.75 5.87
C ARG A 82 -6.24 -15.74 6.70
N GLU A 83 -5.62 -16.41 7.67
CA GLU A 83 -6.31 -17.29 8.61
C GLU A 83 -6.96 -16.51 9.77
N ALA A 84 -6.32 -15.44 10.25
CA ALA A 84 -6.70 -14.75 11.49
C ALA A 84 -7.58 -13.50 11.29
N THR A 85 -7.77 -13.03 10.06
CA THR A 85 -8.55 -11.81 9.74
C THR A 85 -9.61 -12.09 8.68
N ASP A 86 -10.43 -11.07 8.40
CA ASP A 86 -11.45 -11.04 7.36
C ASP A 86 -10.92 -10.64 5.97
N LEU A 87 -9.59 -10.64 5.78
CA LEU A 87 -8.93 -10.30 4.52
C LEU A 87 -9.40 -11.20 3.37
N GLU A 88 -10.00 -10.62 2.34
CA GLU A 88 -10.58 -11.41 1.25
C GLU A 88 -9.52 -12.04 0.32
N LEU A 89 -9.93 -13.07 -0.44
CA LEU A 89 -9.09 -13.69 -1.48
C LEU A 89 -8.70 -12.69 -2.59
N THR A 90 -9.54 -11.67 -2.78
CA THR A 90 -9.37 -10.62 -3.78
C THR A 90 -8.60 -9.41 -3.25
N GLU A 91 -8.12 -9.44 -2.01
CA GLU A 91 -7.48 -8.31 -1.35
C GLU A 91 -6.04 -8.59 -0.96
N ASN A 92 -5.27 -7.51 -0.90
CA ASN A 92 -3.88 -7.44 -0.48
C ASN A 92 -3.69 -6.19 0.41
N LEU A 93 -2.47 -5.97 0.88
CA LEU A 93 -2.16 -4.80 1.70
C LEU A 93 -0.97 -4.01 1.14
N LEU A 94 -1.01 -2.70 1.35
CA LEU A 94 0.09 -1.77 1.08
C LEU A 94 0.32 -0.90 2.31
N GLY A 95 1.54 -0.93 2.85
CA GLY A 95 1.97 0.01 3.87
C GLY A 95 2.63 1.22 3.22
N ILE A 96 2.15 2.43 3.54
CA ILE A 96 2.64 3.68 2.97
C ILE A 96 3.05 4.62 4.12
N PRO A 97 4.29 5.12 4.17
CA PRO A 97 4.69 6.11 5.16
C PRO A 97 3.83 7.39 5.04
N PHE A 98 3.40 7.95 6.18
CA PHE A 98 2.41 9.03 6.17
C PHE A 98 2.85 10.29 5.40
N LYS A 99 4.16 10.55 5.35
CA LYS A 99 4.74 11.65 4.55
C LYS A 99 4.37 11.62 3.06
N PHE A 100 3.94 10.48 2.52
CA PHE A 100 3.48 10.35 1.13
C PHE A 100 1.98 10.63 0.95
N MET A 101 1.17 10.74 2.01
CA MET A 101 -0.29 10.77 1.88
C MET A 101 -0.79 11.94 1.04
N THR A 102 -0.26 13.14 1.28
CA THR A 102 -0.65 14.34 0.52
C THR A 102 -0.30 14.17 -0.96
N SER A 103 0.95 13.81 -1.27
CA SER A 103 1.37 13.67 -2.67
C SER A 103 0.68 12.50 -3.37
N VAL A 104 0.40 11.40 -2.67
CA VAL A 104 -0.38 10.27 -3.22
C VAL A 104 -1.79 10.71 -3.56
N ALA A 105 -2.46 11.46 -2.69
CA ALA A 105 -3.82 11.96 -2.95
C ALA A 105 -3.84 12.90 -4.17
N GLU A 106 -2.94 13.87 -4.21
CA GLU A 106 -2.80 14.81 -5.34
C GLU A 106 -2.46 14.07 -6.65
N ASN A 107 -1.47 13.17 -6.60
CA ASN A 107 -1.05 12.42 -7.79
C ASN A 107 -2.12 11.45 -8.28
N LEU A 108 -3.02 10.96 -7.41
CA LEU A 108 -4.17 10.14 -7.83
C LEU A 108 -5.16 10.94 -8.68
N GLU A 109 -5.39 12.21 -8.35
CA GLU A 109 -6.21 13.12 -9.15
C GLU A 109 -5.55 13.36 -10.52
N ASP A 110 -4.23 13.59 -10.53
CA ASP A 110 -3.47 13.83 -11.76
C ASP A 110 -3.48 12.64 -12.74
N ILE A 111 -3.58 11.41 -12.24
CA ILE A 111 -3.58 10.19 -13.06
C ILE A 111 -4.98 9.62 -13.33
N GLU A 112 -6.06 10.32 -12.95
CA GLU A 112 -7.44 9.82 -13.09
C GLU A 112 -7.75 9.35 -14.53
N ASP A 113 -7.38 10.16 -15.53
CA ASP A 113 -7.58 9.84 -16.95
C ASP A 113 -6.82 8.56 -17.37
N ILE A 114 -5.63 8.34 -16.80
CA ILE A 114 -4.82 7.13 -17.05
C ILE A 114 -5.54 5.91 -16.47
N ILE A 115 -6.12 6.03 -15.27
CA ILE A 115 -6.88 4.96 -14.63
C ILE A 115 -8.10 4.59 -15.47
N ILE A 116 -8.89 5.59 -15.89
CA ILE A 116 -10.08 5.39 -16.74
C ILE A 116 -9.68 4.72 -18.05
N HIS A 117 -8.62 5.21 -18.69
CA HIS A 117 -8.12 4.64 -19.93
C HIS A 117 -7.66 3.19 -19.75
N ASN A 118 -6.90 2.88 -18.69
CA ASN A 118 -6.42 1.52 -18.41
C ASN A 118 -7.59 0.54 -18.24
N ARG A 119 -8.59 0.93 -17.43
CA ARG A 119 -9.80 0.13 -17.18
C ARG A 119 -10.65 -0.10 -18.44
N SER A 120 -10.59 0.81 -19.41
CA SER A 120 -11.28 0.64 -20.70
C SER A 120 -10.74 -0.52 -21.55
N LYS A 121 -9.54 -1.04 -21.22
CA LYS A 121 -8.86 -2.13 -21.95
C LYS A 121 -8.71 -1.88 -23.46
N GLY A 122 -8.64 -0.61 -23.88
CA GLY A 122 -8.58 -0.24 -25.29
C GLY A 122 -7.46 -0.91 -26.09
N ALA A 123 -6.28 -1.14 -25.49
CA ALA A 123 -5.20 -1.88 -26.13
C ALA A 123 -5.55 -3.35 -26.36
N TYR A 124 -6.09 -4.04 -25.34
CA TYR A 124 -6.50 -5.45 -25.45
C TYR A 124 -7.60 -5.65 -26.50
N GLU A 125 -8.61 -4.77 -26.51
CA GLU A 125 -9.72 -4.86 -27.46
C GLU A 125 -9.27 -4.66 -28.93
N ARG A 126 -8.19 -3.91 -29.18
CA ARG A 126 -7.61 -3.79 -30.54
C ARG A 126 -7.02 -5.09 -31.09
N PHE A 127 -6.56 -5.99 -30.21
CA PHE A 127 -5.91 -7.26 -30.58
C PHE A 127 -6.85 -8.48 -30.48
N LYS A 128 -8.09 -8.30 -30.03
CA LYS A 128 -9.09 -9.37 -29.87
C LYS A 128 -9.73 -9.81 -31.21
N LYS A 129 -9.13 -9.47 -32.35
CA LYS A 129 -9.57 -9.89 -33.69
C LYS A 129 -9.14 -11.32 -33.99
#